data_AF-A0A078AKQ4-F1
#
_entry.id   AF-A0A078AKQ4-F1
#
_cell.length_a   1.000
_cell.length_b   1.000
_cell.length_c   1.000
_cell.angle_alpha   90.00
_cell.angle_beta   90.00
_cell.angle_gamma   90.00
#
_symmetry.space_group_name_H-M   'P 1'
#
loop_
_entity.id
_entity.type
_entity.pdbx_description
1 polymer ?
#
loop_
_entity_poly.entity_id
_entity_poly.type
_entity_poly.pdbx_seq_one_letter_code
_entity_poly.pdbx_strand_id
1 'polypeptide(L)'
;MSGELGEVEIKLNELVEEVFKTYPNQTDENGDILLTKEDIKDFIRQTMEKANEGDAWDDTEFEACYREFDYDGNGTISKQELTQFIKRFAAL
;
A
#
# COMPACT_ATOMS: atom_id res chain seq x y z
N MET A 1 -27.56 10.78 0.21
CA MET A 1 -26.58 9.97 -0.55
C MET A 1 -25.21 10.12 0.09
N SER A 2 -25.06 9.84 1.39
CA SER A 2 -23.85 10.18 2.16
C SER A 2 -23.22 8.95 2.86
N GLY A 3 -23.70 7.74 2.56
CA GLY A 3 -23.29 6.52 3.25
C GLY A 3 -22.12 5.76 2.61
N GLU A 4 -21.89 5.92 1.30
CA GLU A 4 -20.94 5.06 0.57
C GLU A 4 -19.47 5.49 0.77
N LEU A 5 -19.20 6.79 0.96
CA LEU A 5 -17.84 7.30 1.18
C LEU A 5 -17.23 6.85 2.51
N GLY A 6 -18.05 6.68 3.56
CA GLY A 6 -17.56 6.24 4.87
C GLY A 6 -17.16 4.76 4.88
N GLU A 7 -17.86 3.92 4.14
CA GLU A 7 -17.60 2.48 4.12
C GLU A 7 -16.30 2.14 3.36
N VAL A 8 -16.00 2.87 2.29
CA VAL A 8 -14.74 2.75 1.56
C VAL A 8 -13.56 3.18 2.43
N GLU A 9 -13.69 4.28 3.18
CA GLU A 9 -12.61 4.77 4.05
C GLU A 9 -12.35 3.83 5.23
N ILE A 10 -13.39 3.18 5.77
CA ILE A 10 -13.23 2.14 6.81
C ILE A 10 -12.45 0.94 6.25
N LYS A 11 -12.91 0.37 5.12
CA LYS A 11 -12.26 -0.79 4.50
C LYS A 11 -10.81 -0.50 4.09
N LEU A 12 -10.55 0.72 3.64
CA LEU A 12 -9.21 1.18 3.28
C LEU A 12 -8.28 1.21 4.49
N ASN A 13 -8.74 1.78 5.60
CA ASN A 13 -7.95 1.79 6.83
C ASN A 13 -7.71 0.36 7.33
N GLU A 14 -8.72 -0.51 7.31
CA GLU A 14 -8.55 -1.92 7.69
C GLU A 14 -7.50 -2.63 6.83
N LEU A 15 -7.54 -2.44 5.51
CA LEU A 15 -6.56 -3.02 4.57
C LEU A 15 -5.14 -2.50 4.87
N VAL A 16 -4.99 -1.18 5.06
CA VAL A 16 -3.71 -0.58 5.43
C VAL A 16 -3.21 -1.23 6.73
N GLU A 17 -4.02 -1.29 7.77
CA GLU A 17 -3.61 -1.87 9.04
C GLU A 17 -3.24 -3.37 8.95
N GLU A 18 -3.96 -4.15 8.16
CA GLU A 18 -3.62 -5.55 7.87
C GLU A 18 -2.24 -5.68 7.21
N VAL A 19 -1.91 -4.81 6.26
CA VAL A 19 -0.60 -4.81 5.60
C VAL A 19 0.50 -4.51 6.60
N PHE A 20 0.39 -3.41 7.35
CA PHE A 20 1.40 -3.04 8.34
C PHE A 20 1.54 -4.08 9.46
N LYS A 21 0.48 -4.83 9.80
CA LYS A 21 0.55 -5.97 10.73
C LYS A 21 1.22 -7.20 10.13
N THR A 22 1.07 -7.41 8.83
CA THR A 22 1.66 -8.56 8.11
C THR A 22 3.15 -8.35 7.89
N TYR A 23 3.57 -7.10 7.64
CA TYR A 23 4.95 -6.73 7.32
C TYR A 23 5.57 -5.75 8.34
N PRO A 24 5.73 -6.11 9.62
CA PRO A 24 6.37 -5.27 10.63
C PRO A 24 7.91 -5.35 10.55
N ASN A 25 8.46 -5.27 9.33
CA ASN A 25 9.89 -5.53 9.09
C ASN A 25 10.78 -4.31 9.36
N GLN A 26 10.25 -3.10 9.14
CA GLN A 26 10.94 -1.85 9.48
C GLN A 26 10.08 -0.97 10.37
N THR A 27 10.75 -0.18 11.21
CA THR A 27 10.14 0.86 12.04
C THR A 27 11.01 2.11 12.04
N ASP A 28 10.36 3.26 11.99
CA ASP A 28 11.01 4.57 12.12
C ASP A 28 11.50 4.83 13.57
N GLU A 29 12.23 5.94 13.78
CA GLU A 29 12.62 6.44 15.11
C GLU A 29 11.42 6.67 16.05
N ASN A 30 10.24 6.96 15.49
CA ASN A 30 9.00 7.13 16.25
C ASN A 30 8.32 5.80 16.64
N GLY A 31 8.82 4.67 16.13
CA GLY A 31 8.21 3.34 16.32
C GLY A 31 7.05 3.06 15.37
N ASP A 32 6.82 3.92 14.38
CA ASP A 32 5.87 3.67 13.29
C ASP A 32 6.43 2.62 12.34
N ILE A 33 5.61 1.63 11.98
CA ILE A 33 6.00 0.60 11.02
C ILE A 33 6.12 1.24 9.63
N LEU A 34 7.19 0.90 8.92
CA LEU A 34 7.49 1.34 7.57
C LEU A 34 7.57 0.12 6.65
N LEU A 35 6.98 0.22 5.46
CA LEU A 35 7.04 -0.84 4.46
C LEU A 35 8.23 -0.63 3.54
N THR A 36 9.05 -1.64 3.38
CA THR A 36 10.16 -1.60 2.43
C THR A 36 9.69 -1.91 1.02
N LYS A 37 10.56 -1.69 0.04
CA LYS A 37 10.34 -2.13 -1.34
C LYS A 37 9.98 -3.62 -1.43
N GLU A 38 10.59 -4.47 -0.62
CA GLU A 38 10.30 -5.92 -0.61
C GLU A 38 8.91 -6.22 -0.05
N ASP A 39 8.51 -5.52 1.02
CA ASP A 39 7.18 -5.67 1.63
C ASP A 39 6.07 -5.23 0.68
N ILE A 40 6.25 -4.08 0.02
CA ILE A 40 5.28 -3.58 -0.96
C ILE A 40 5.16 -4.55 -2.14
N LYS A 41 6.27 -5.15 -2.59
CA LYS A 41 6.28 -6.14 -3.67
C LYS A 41 5.48 -7.39 -3.31
N ASP A 42 5.65 -7.89 -2.10
CA ASP A 42 4.92 -9.07 -1.62
C ASP A 42 3.42 -8.76 -1.39
N PHE A 43 3.12 -7.60 -0.81
CA PHE A 43 1.74 -7.13 -0.61
C PHE A 43 0.99 -7.00 -1.94
N ILE A 44 1.62 -6.36 -2.92
CA ILE A 44 1.11 -6.22 -4.28
C ILE A 44 0.85 -7.60 -4.89
N ARG A 45 1.81 -8.52 -4.78
CA ARG A 45 1.70 -9.88 -5.33
C ARG A 45 0.52 -10.62 -4.70
N GLN A 46 0.36 -10.56 -3.37
CA GLN A 46 -0.79 -11.15 -2.69
C GLN A 46 -2.12 -10.51 -3.12
N THR A 47 -2.14 -9.19 -3.31
CA THR A 47 -3.35 -8.46 -3.73
C THR A 47 -3.76 -8.84 -5.15
N MET A 48 -2.78 -8.95 -6.06
CA MET A 48 -2.99 -9.39 -7.44
C MET A 48 -3.39 -10.86 -7.55
N GLU A 49 -2.80 -11.73 -6.72
CA GLU A 49 -3.17 -13.13 -6.64
C GLU A 49 -4.64 -13.28 -6.20
N LYS A 50 -5.07 -12.48 -5.21
CA LYS A 50 -6.49 -12.40 -4.82
C LYS A 50 -7.39 -11.82 -5.92
N ALA A 51 -6.88 -10.89 -6.72
CA ALA A 51 -7.59 -10.30 -7.86
C ALA A 51 -7.59 -11.20 -9.12
N ASN A 52 -6.83 -12.31 -9.11
CA ASN A 52 -6.63 -13.19 -10.26
C ASN A 52 -6.00 -12.49 -11.49
N GLU A 53 -5.25 -11.41 -11.25
CA GLU A 53 -4.51 -10.62 -12.24
C GLU A 53 -2.99 -10.87 -12.13
N GLY A 54 -2.60 -12.10 -11.80
CA GLY A 54 -1.24 -12.46 -11.39
C GLY A 54 -0.15 -12.44 -12.47
N ASP A 55 -0.47 -12.08 -13.72
CA ASP A 55 0.43 -12.27 -14.87
C ASP A 55 1.02 -10.96 -15.44
N ALA A 56 0.58 -9.79 -14.99
CA ALA A 56 0.85 -8.52 -15.67
C ALA A 56 1.50 -7.44 -14.80
N TRP A 57 2.46 -7.79 -13.94
CA TRP A 57 3.26 -6.77 -13.24
C TRP A 57 4.75 -7.01 -13.39
N ASP A 58 5.38 -6.26 -14.30
CA ASP A 58 6.82 -6.28 -14.53
C ASP A 58 7.57 -5.48 -13.45
N ASP A 59 8.84 -5.82 -13.17
CA ASP A 59 9.64 -5.13 -12.14
C ASP A 59 9.76 -3.61 -12.41
N THR A 60 9.67 -3.24 -13.69
CA THR A 60 9.67 -1.85 -14.16
C THR A 60 8.40 -1.09 -13.77
N GLU A 61 7.23 -1.71 -13.94
CA GLU A 61 5.95 -1.15 -13.52
C GLU A 61 5.86 -1.09 -12.00
N PHE A 62 6.41 -2.09 -11.33
CA PHE A 62 6.55 -2.07 -9.87
C PHE A 62 7.42 -0.89 -9.42
N GLU A 63 8.59 -0.66 -10.04
CA GLU A 63 9.43 0.49 -9.72
C GLU A 63 8.75 1.83 -9.97
N ALA A 64 7.99 1.95 -11.06
CA ALA A 64 7.25 3.15 -11.38
C ALA A 64 6.16 3.43 -10.34
N CYS A 65 5.36 2.41 -9.99
CA CYS A 65 4.37 2.53 -8.92
C CYS A 65 5.04 2.81 -7.58
N TYR A 66 6.11 2.09 -7.24
CA TYR A 66 6.81 2.24 -5.98
C TYR A 66 7.32 3.67 -5.77
N ARG A 67 7.88 4.30 -6.81
CA ARG A 67 8.27 5.73 -6.77
C ARG A 67 7.09 6.68 -6.61
N GLU A 68 5.89 6.25 -7.00
CA GLU A 68 4.67 7.03 -6.82
C GLU A 68 4.04 6.83 -5.43
N PHE A 69 4.30 5.69 -4.79
CA PHE A 69 3.96 5.46 -3.39
C PHE A 69 4.96 6.14 -2.43
N ASP A 70 6.27 6.05 -2.67
CA ASP A 70 7.35 6.66 -1.88
C ASP A 70 7.48 8.14 -2.27
N TYR A 71 6.70 8.99 -1.60
CA TYR A 71 6.60 10.40 -1.96
C TYR A 71 7.81 11.20 -1.50
N ASP A 72 8.38 10.84 -0.34
CA ASP A 72 9.55 11.52 0.20
C ASP A 72 10.88 10.96 -0.32
N GLY A 73 10.87 9.80 -0.95
CA GLY A 73 12.04 9.20 -1.60
C GLY A 73 13.02 8.57 -0.61
N ASN A 74 12.56 8.19 0.58
CA ASN A 74 13.40 7.56 1.59
C ASN A 74 13.60 6.04 1.37
N GLY A 75 12.92 5.45 0.38
CA GLY A 75 12.98 4.02 0.09
C GLY A 75 12.16 3.17 1.06
N THR A 76 11.21 3.78 1.78
CA THR A 76 10.23 3.14 2.66
C THR A 76 8.88 3.83 2.54
N ILE A 77 7.81 3.15 2.92
CA ILE A 77 6.46 3.68 2.76
C ILE A 77 5.79 3.72 4.11
N SER A 78 5.44 4.93 4.51
CA SER A 78 4.75 5.21 5.74
C SER A 78 3.25 4.88 5.62
N LYS A 79 2.60 4.65 6.76
CA LYS A 79 1.14 4.41 6.79
C LYS A 79 0.35 5.49 6.06
N GLN A 80 0.76 6.75 6.23
CA GLN A 80 0.11 7.89 5.57
C GLN A 80 0.26 7.86 4.05
N GLU A 81 1.43 7.49 3.54
CA GLU A 81 1.72 7.42 2.10
C GLU A 81 0.91 6.31 1.44
N LEU A 82 0.88 5.13 2.06
CA LEU A 82 0.06 4.00 1.59
C LEU A 82 -1.43 4.36 1.58
N THR A 83 -1.95 4.96 2.66
CA THR A 83 -3.34 5.41 2.74
C THR A 83 -3.68 6.41 1.63
N GLN A 84 -2.83 7.40 1.38
CA GLN A 84 -3.08 8.39 0.33
C GLN A 84 -3.07 7.76 -1.07
N PHE A 85 -2.14 6.83 -1.31
CA PHE A 85 -2.09 6.12 -2.59
C PHE A 85 -3.33 5.28 -2.83
N ILE A 86 -3.71 4.40 -1.90
CA ILE A 86 -4.87 3.52 -2.06
C ILE A 86 -6.13 4.37 -2.21
N LYS A 87 -6.23 5.50 -1.51
CA LYS A 87 -7.36 6.42 -1.64
C LYS A 87 -7.42 7.04 -3.04
N ARG A 88 -6.28 7.38 -3.64
CA ARG A 88 -6.20 7.84 -5.03
C ARG A 88 -6.59 6.74 -6.02
N PHE A 89 -6.15 5.52 -5.79
CA PHE A 89 -6.42 4.38 -6.66
C PHE A 89 -7.89 3.92 -6.58
N ALA A 90 -8.47 3.88 -5.39
CA ALA A 90 -9.86 3.47 -5.15
C ALA A 90 -10.89 4.56 -5.49
N ALA A 91 -10.47 5.82 -5.64
CA ALA A 91 -11.34 6.92 -6.04
C ALA A 91 -11.41 7.14 -7.57
N LEU A 92 -10.82 6.23 -8.36
CA LEU A 92 -10.84 6.21 -9.83
C LEU A 92 -12.02 5.38 -10.37
#